data_AF-A0A5E7VKS1-F1
#
_entry.id   AF-A0A5E7VKS1-F1
#
_cell.length_a   1.000
_cell.length_b   1.000
_cell.length_c   1.000
_cell.angle_alpha   90.00
_cell.angle_beta   90.00
_cell.angle_gamma   90.00
#
_symmetry.space_group_name_H-M   'P 1'
#
loop_
_entity.id
_entity.type
_entity.pdbx_description
1 polymer ?
#
loop_
_entity_poly.entity_id
_entity_poly.type
_entity_poly.pdbx_seq_one_letter_code
_entity_poly.pdbx_strand_id
1 'polypeptide(L)' 'MNDDRKQEALDAWYQLLKEPEIRMDPEEQYDELLKAADEMERKGLINSVEWRGLVRQAGSAFANAIEGLGRGT' A
#
# COMPACT_ATOMS: atom_id res chain seq x y z
N MET A 1 -8.87 -10.19 19.05
CA MET A 1 -8.15 -11.30 18.35
C MET A 1 -8.19 -11.16 16.84
N ASN A 2 -9.33 -10.79 16.20
CA ASN A 2 -9.34 -10.53 14.75
C ASN A 2 -8.91 -9.08 14.43
N ASP A 3 -9.29 -8.13 15.29
CA ASP A 3 -8.91 -6.72 15.19
C ASP A 3 -7.39 -6.51 15.25
N ASP A 4 -6.69 -7.26 16.10
CA ASP A 4 -5.24 -7.19 16.24
C ASP A 4 -4.54 -7.54 14.91
N ARG A 5 -4.97 -8.62 14.24
CA ARG A 5 -4.42 -9.05 12.95
C ARG A 5 -4.71 -8.05 11.82
N LYS A 6 -5.89 -7.44 11.85
CA LYS A 6 -6.25 -6.38 10.89
C LYS A 6 -5.32 -5.18 11.09
N GLN A 7 -5.11 -4.79 12.34
CA GLN A 7 -4.26 -3.66 12.68
C GLN A 7 -2.81 -3.91 12.24
N GLU A 8 -2.26 -5.10 12.50
CA GLU A 8 -0.91 -5.48 12.06
C GLU A 8 -0.77 -5.46 10.53
N ALA A 9 -1.76 -5.97 9.80
CA ALA A 9 -1.72 -5.99 8.34
C ALA A 9 -1.83 -4.58 7.72
N LEU A 10 -2.66 -3.71 8.32
CA LEU A 10 -2.74 -2.31 7.92
C LEU A 10 -1.45 -1.55 8.26
N ASP A 11 -0.85 -1.80 9.42
CA ASP A 11 0.39 -1.16 9.85
C ASP A 11 1.54 -1.52 8.88
N ALA A 12 1.68 -2.81 8.55
CA ALA A 12 2.64 -3.28 7.55
C ALA A 12 2.41 -2.62 6.18
N TRP A 13 1.15 -2.48 5.76
CA TRP A 13 0.78 -1.81 4.51
C TRP A 13 1.16 -0.33 4.51
N TYR A 14 0.88 0.39 5.61
CA TYR A 14 1.23 1.81 5.74
C TYR A 14 2.75 2.03 5.85
N GLN A 15 3.48 1.11 6.47
CA GLN A 15 4.95 1.15 6.47
C GLN A 15 5.49 1.01 5.04
N LEU A 16 4.97 0.06 4.27
CA LEU A 16 5.38 -0.15 2.86
C LEU A 16 5.04 1.07 1.98
N LEU A 17 3.96 1.79 2.30
CA LEU A 17 3.59 3.03 1.63
C LEU A 17 4.56 4.19 1.97
N LYS A 18 4.94 4.32 3.24
CA LYS A 18 5.78 5.42 3.75
C LYS A 18 7.26 5.25 3.43
N GLU A 19 7.75 4.02 3.53
CA GLU A 19 9.16 3.67 3.37
C GLU A 19 9.28 2.68 2.22
N PRO A 20 9.17 3.15 0.96
CA PRO A 20 9.67 2.36 -0.16
C PRO A 20 11.13 2.01 0.11
N GLU A 21 11.51 0.75 -0.10
CA GLU A 21 12.92 0.43 -0.13
C GLU A 21 13.61 1.32 -1.16
N ILE A 22 14.77 1.88 -0.82
CA ILE A 22 15.50 2.93 -1.56
C ILE A 22 15.81 2.53 -3.03
N ARG A 23 15.68 1.23 -3.36
CA ARG A 23 15.90 0.67 -4.70
C ARG A 23 14.64 0.11 -5.36
N MET A 24 13.50 0.19 -4.72
CA MET A 24 12.26 -0.39 -5.22
C MET A 24 11.67 0.55 -6.26
N ASP A 25 11.44 0.01 -7.45
CA ASP A 25 10.73 0.76 -8.48
C ASP A 25 9.33 1.12 -7.95
N PRO A 26 8.86 2.34 -8.23
CA PRO A 26 7.54 2.77 -7.76
C PRO A 26 6.42 1.84 -8.26
N GLU A 27 6.57 1.20 -9.42
CA GLU A 27 5.63 0.19 -9.93
C GLU A 27 5.62 -1.06 -9.05
N GLU A 28 6.79 -1.52 -8.62
CA GLU A 28 6.96 -2.69 -7.76
C GLU A 28 6.40 -2.41 -6.35
N GLN A 29 6.58 -1.18 -5.85
CA GLN A 29 5.92 -0.71 -4.63
C GLN A 29 4.40 -0.72 -4.75
N TYR A 30 3.86 -0.26 -5.87
CA TYR A 30 2.42 -0.26 -6.09
C TYR A 30 1.84 -1.69 -6.16
N ASP A 31 2.53 -2.62 -6.83
CA ASP A 31 2.12 -4.03 -6.89
C ASP A 31 2.10 -4.69 -5.51
N GLU A 32 3.15 -4.50 -4.70
CA GLU A 32 3.22 -5.06 -3.35
C GLU A 32 2.13 -4.47 -2.43
N LEU A 33 1.80 -3.18 -2.56
CA LEU A 33 0.68 -2.54 -1.84
C LEU A 33 -0.67 -3.16 -2.24
N LEU A 34 -0.90 -3.43 -3.53
CA LEU A 34 -2.11 -4.08 -4.03
C LEU A 34 -2.23 -5.52 -3.50
N LYS A 35 -1.13 -6.25 -3.51
CA LYS A 35 -1.05 -7.65 -3.08
C LYS A 35 -1.28 -7.79 -1.58
N ALA A 36 -0.70 -6.90 -0.77
CA ALA A 36 -0.99 -6.83 0.66
C ALA A 36 -2.47 -6.50 0.93
N ALA A 37 -3.08 -5.62 0.13
CA ALA A 37 -4.51 -5.33 0.22
C ALA A 37 -5.40 -6.52 -0.18
N ASP A 38 -5.08 -7.24 -1.26
CA ASP A 38 -5.79 -8.46 -1.68
C ASP A 38 -5.69 -9.56 -0.60
N GLU A 39 -4.50 -9.77 -0.03
CA GLU A 39 -4.31 -10.73 1.06
C GLU A 39 -5.15 -10.38 2.29
N MET A 40 -5.26 -9.09 2.64
CA MET A 40 -6.11 -8.64 3.74
C MET A 40 -7.59 -8.91 3.46
N GLU A 41 -8.05 -8.73 2.23
CA GLU A 41 -9.43 -9.02 1.82
C GLU A 41 -9.72 -10.53 1.83
N ARG A 42 -8.82 -11.34 1.26
CA ARG A 42 -8.91 -12.80 1.29
C ARG A 42 -8.90 -13.39 2.69
N LYS A 43 -8.14 -12.80 3.61
CA LYS A 43 -8.11 -13.21 5.03
C LYS A 43 -9.35 -12.74 5.79
N GLY A 44 -10.23 -11.94 5.17
CA GLY A 44 -11.41 -11.35 5.80
C GLY A 44 -11.09 -10.26 6.82
N LEU A 45 -9.88 -9.68 6.77
CA LEU A 45 -9.45 -8.60 7.67
C LEU A 45 -10.04 -7.26 7.26
N ILE A 46 -10.22 -7.05 5.96
CA ILE A 46 -10.82 -5.85 5.38
C ILE A 46 -11.95 -6.23 4.42
N ASN A 47 -12.86 -5.29 4.17
CA ASN A 47 -13.91 -5.44 3.17
C ASN A 47 -13.51 -4.77 1.85
N SER A 48 -14.21 -5.06 0.75
CA SER A 48 -13.96 -4.49 -0.58
C SER A 48 -13.99 -2.96 -0.60
N VAL A 49 -14.75 -2.33 0.31
CA VAL A 49 -14.76 -0.86 0.48
C VAL A 49 -13.44 -0.34 1.02
N GLU A 50 -12.90 -0.98 2.05
CA GLU A 50 -11.62 -0.62 2.65
C GLU A 50 -10.46 -0.91 1.70
N TRP A 51 -10.53 -2.05 0.99
CA TRP A 51 -9.59 -2.41 -0.07
C TRP A 51 -9.51 -1.31 -1.14
N ARG A 52 -10.66 -0.82 -1.64
CA ARG A 52 -10.70 0.30 -2.60
C ARG A 52 -10.06 1.59 -2.03
N GLY A 53 -10.21 1.83 -0.73
CA GLY A 53 -9.57 2.95 -0.04
C GLY A 53 -8.05 2.82 -0.03
N LEU A 54 -7.53 1.64 0.28
CA LEU A 54 -6.09 1.33 0.25
C LEU A 54 -5.52 1.48 -1.17
N VAL A 55 -6.16 0.89 -2.18
CA VAL A 55 -5.72 1.01 -3.58
C VAL A 55 -5.66 2.46 -4.05
N ARG A 56 -6.65 3.28 -3.68
CA ARG A 56 -6.64 4.72 -4.01
C ARG A 56 -5.49 5.46 -3.32
N GLN A 57 -5.21 5.15 -2.05
CA GLN A 57 -4.08 5.75 -1.32
C GLN A 57 -2.74 5.35 -1.94
N ALA A 58 -2.55 4.07 -2.27
CA ALA A 58 -1.37 3.58 -2.97
C ALA A 58 -1.19 4.28 -4.32
N GLY A 59 -2.26 4.42 -5.11
CA GLY A 59 -2.21 5.10 -6.40
C GLY A 59 -1.83 6.58 -6.29
N SER A 60 -2.31 7.27 -5.24
CA SER A 60 -1.94 8.66 -4.98
C SER A 60 -0.48 8.81 -4.54
N ALA A 61 0.02 7.89 -3.70
CA ALA A 61 1.42 7.90 -3.28
C ALA A 61 2.35 7.55 -4.44
N PHE A 62 1.98 6.58 -5.26
CA PHE A 62 2.68 6.22 -6.50
C PHE A 62 2.76 7.40 -7.47
N ALA A 63 1.62 8.06 -7.75
CA ALA A 63 1.61 9.25 -8.60
C ALA A 63 2.53 10.34 -8.02
N ASN A 64 2.48 10.59 -6.71
CA ASN A 64 3.35 11.56 -6.06
C ASN A 64 4.84 11.18 -6.12
N ALA A 65 5.17 9.89 -5.98
CA ALA A 65 6.54 9.39 -6.09
C ALA A 65 7.09 9.56 -7.51
N ILE A 66 6.29 9.21 -8.53
CA ILE A 66 6.64 9.40 -9.96
C ILE A 66 6.78 10.89 -10.29
N GLU A 67 5.85 11.74 -9.85
CA GLU A 67 5.89 13.19 -10.06
C GLU A 67 7.07 13.85 -9.32
N GLY A 68 7.43 13.34 -8.14
CA GLY A 68 8.59 13.78 -7.35
C GLY A 68 9.93 13.39 -7.99
N LEU A 69 10.03 12.19 -8.56
CA LEU A 69 11.19 11.72 -9.31
C LEU A 69 11.41 12.52 -10.61
N GLY A 70 10.33 12.97 -11.25
CA GLY A 70 10.40 13.77 -12.49
C GLY A 70 10.82 15.24 -12.31
N ARG A 71 10.89 15.76 -11.06
CA ARG A 71 11.18 17.18 -10.79
C ARG A 71 12.52 17.45 -10.09
N GLY A 72 13.35 16.43 -9.90
CA GLY A 72 14.66 16.55 -9.26
C GLY A 72 15.82 16.76 -10.24
N THR A 73 16.26 18.03 -10.36
CA THR A 73 17.59 18.56 -10.77
C THR A 73 18.17 18.23 -12.14
#